data_AF-A0A0F6NRT8-F1
#
_entry.id   AF-A0A0F6NRT8-F1
#
_cell.length_a   1.000
_cell.length_b   1.000
_cell.length_c   1.000
_cell.angle_alpha   90.00
_cell.angle_beta   90.00
_cell.angle_gamma   90.00
#
_symmetry.space_group_name_H-M   'P 1'
#
loop_
_entity.id
_entity.type
_entity.pdbx_description
1 polymer ?
#
loop_
_entity_poly.entity_id
_entity_poly.type
_entity_poly.pdbx_seq_one_letter_code
_entity_poly.pdbx_strand_id
1 'polypeptide(L)'
;YQPMRMANATANCAKIIEYVMTGGYDKIVNMQVGAETGDVTEFADFEQFFDAWVMQMKTIFSILVRAVNRARTLAPTLTPRPFLSAVSERSVESGLDTLSPSLERGNAWITAFTWVENIDSLAAVKKLVYEEKKYTMAQLKEALEKNWEGFEQMRLDFVRNA
;
A
#
# COMPACT_ATOMS: atom_id res chain seq x y z
N TYR A 1 -26.54 -4.22 -10.13
CA TYR A 1 -25.41 -4.64 -11.00
C TYR A 1 -24.67 -3.38 -11.41
N GLN A 2 -23.39 -3.24 -11.05
CA GLN A 2 -22.56 -2.10 -11.45
C GLN A 2 -21.90 -2.44 -12.80
N PRO A 3 -22.29 -1.80 -13.91
CA PRO A 3 -21.81 -2.19 -15.25
C PRO A 3 -20.35 -1.82 -15.51
N MET A 4 -19.75 -1.00 -14.65
CA MET A 4 -18.32 -0.70 -14.64
C MET A 4 -17.76 -0.80 -13.22
N ARG A 5 -16.93 -1.81 -12.97
CA ARG A 5 -16.18 -1.99 -11.71
C ARG A 5 -14.72 -1.66 -11.93
N MET A 6 -14.17 -0.79 -11.09
CA MET A 6 -12.73 -0.55 -11.00
C MET A 6 -12.32 -0.56 -9.53
N ALA A 7 -11.09 -0.95 -9.24
CA ALA A 7 -10.56 -0.90 -7.89
C ALA A 7 -10.58 0.55 -7.35
N ASN A 8 -10.77 0.69 -6.04
CA ASN A 8 -10.70 1.97 -5.32
C ASN A 8 -9.26 2.35 -5.00
N ALA A 9 -8.39 1.35 -4.96
CA ALA A 9 -6.95 1.54 -4.83
C ALA A 9 -6.24 0.39 -5.52
N THR A 10 -5.13 0.71 -6.16
CA THR A 10 -4.18 -0.25 -6.70
C THR A 10 -2.81 0.17 -6.20
N ALA A 11 -2.18 -0.65 -5.36
CA ALA A 11 -0.93 -0.33 -4.70
C ALA A 11 0.12 -1.41 -4.96
N ASN A 12 1.38 -1.01 -5.11
CA ASN A 12 2.53 -1.87 -4.83
C ASN A 12 2.70 -1.92 -3.31
N CYS A 13 2.41 -3.05 -2.69
CA CYS A 13 2.40 -3.17 -1.24
C CYS A 13 3.80 -3.42 -0.65
N ALA A 14 4.81 -3.78 -1.44
CA ALA A 14 6.19 -3.89 -0.93
C ALA A 14 6.73 -2.53 -0.45
N LYS A 15 6.22 -1.43 -1.02
CA LYS A 15 6.51 -0.06 -0.57
C LYS A 15 6.12 0.22 0.87
N ILE A 16 5.18 -0.53 1.46
CA ILE A 16 4.80 -0.34 2.86
C ILE A 16 6.00 -0.63 3.77
N ILE A 17 6.75 -1.72 3.50
CA ILE A 17 7.97 -2.05 4.25
C ILE A 17 9.06 -1.00 4.03
N GLU A 18 9.27 -0.56 2.79
CA GLU A 18 10.21 0.53 2.49
C GLU A 18 9.89 1.77 3.32
N TYR A 19 8.61 2.15 3.42
CA TYR A 19 8.18 3.30 4.20
C TYR A 19 8.32 3.12 5.71
N VAL A 20 8.25 1.89 6.23
CA VAL A 20 8.65 1.65 7.63
C VAL A 20 10.14 1.96 7.80
N MET A 21 10.98 1.47 6.88
CA MET A 21 12.44 1.66 6.94
C MET A 21 12.89 3.11 6.75
N THR A 22 12.12 3.92 6.00
CA THR A 22 12.43 5.31 5.69
C THR A 22 11.60 6.34 6.47
N GLY A 23 10.77 5.91 7.43
CA GLY A 23 9.87 6.82 8.15
C GLY A 23 8.81 7.49 7.26
N GLY A 24 8.41 6.83 6.17
CA GLY A 24 7.40 7.28 5.22
C GLY A 24 7.94 8.11 4.04
N TYR A 25 9.24 8.39 4.02
CA TYR A 25 9.85 9.13 2.93
C TYR A 25 10.09 8.24 1.70
N ASP A 26 9.53 8.61 0.55
CA ASP A 26 9.81 7.90 -0.70
C ASP A 26 10.98 8.55 -1.43
N LYS A 27 12.10 7.81 -1.54
CA LYS A 27 13.34 8.28 -2.16
C LYS A 27 13.25 8.42 -3.70
N ILE A 28 12.31 7.74 -4.35
CA ILE A 28 12.15 7.76 -5.81
C ILE A 28 11.41 9.03 -6.25
N VAL A 29 10.32 9.37 -5.56
CA VAL A 29 9.58 10.61 -5.83
C VAL A 29 10.06 11.80 -4.99
N ASN A 30 11.03 11.57 -4.10
CA ASN A 30 11.68 12.59 -3.27
C ASN A 30 10.70 13.42 -2.45
N MET A 31 9.73 12.75 -1.82
CA MET A 31 8.69 13.38 -1.00
C MET A 31 8.22 12.48 0.15
N GLN A 32 7.69 13.11 1.19
CA GLN A 32 6.98 12.40 2.26
C GLN A 32 5.63 11.91 1.71
N VAL A 33 5.52 10.60 1.44
CA VAL A 33 4.28 9.96 0.94
C VAL A 33 3.58 9.21 2.07
N GLY A 34 4.36 8.43 2.82
CA GLY A 34 3.90 7.65 3.96
C GLY A 34 3.72 8.50 5.22
N ALA A 35 3.26 7.84 6.29
CA ALA A 35 3.14 8.47 7.60
C ALA A 35 4.54 8.72 8.18
N GLU A 36 4.70 9.78 8.97
CA GLU A 36 5.95 10.07 9.68
C GLU A 36 6.08 9.16 10.91
N THR A 37 6.57 7.94 10.71
CA THR A 37 6.68 6.91 11.78
C THR A 37 7.96 6.99 12.60
N GLY A 38 8.83 7.98 12.34
CA GLY A 38 10.13 8.12 13.02
C GLY A 38 11.22 7.21 12.47
N ASP A 39 12.37 7.17 13.15
CA ASP A 39 13.49 6.30 12.77
C ASP A 39 13.25 4.86 13.27
N VAL A 40 13.22 3.92 12.33
CA VAL A 40 13.03 2.49 12.60
C VAL A 40 14.08 1.93 13.56
N THR A 41 15.28 2.52 13.65
CA THR A 41 16.32 2.07 14.58
C THR A 41 16.01 2.34 16.05
N GLU A 42 15.02 3.21 16.33
CA GLU A 42 14.58 3.52 17.69
C GLU A 42 13.49 2.55 18.19
N PHE A 43 12.97 1.67 17.32
CA PHE A 43 11.93 0.71 17.71
C PHE A 43 12.48 -0.38 18.62
N ALA A 44 11.96 -0.42 19.85
CA ALA A 44 12.43 -1.31 20.91
C ALA A 44 12.02 -2.77 20.71
N ASP A 45 10.88 -3.00 20.06
CA ASP A 45 10.30 -4.32 19.83
C ASP A 45 9.63 -4.43 18.46
N PHE A 46 9.24 -5.66 18.11
CA PHE A 46 8.57 -5.95 16.84
C PHE A 46 7.18 -5.31 16.74
N GLU A 47 6.48 -5.11 17.87
CA GLU A 47 5.13 -4.54 17.85
C GLU A 47 5.17 -3.08 17.38
N GLN A 48 6.17 -2.31 17.80
CA GLN A 48 6.41 -0.95 17.27
C GLN A 48 6.69 -0.95 15.76
N PHE A 49 7.47 -1.92 15.27
CA PHE A 49 7.70 -2.09 13.83
C PHE A 49 6.40 -2.45 13.08
N PHE A 50 5.59 -3.34 13.64
CA PHE A 50 4.32 -3.76 13.07
C PHE A 50 3.28 -2.63 13.09
N ASP A 51 3.20 -1.85 14.15
CA ASP A 51 2.34 -0.67 14.26
C ASP A 51 2.72 0.39 13.23
N ALA A 52 4.02 0.62 13.02
CA ALA A 52 4.50 1.48 11.94
C ALA A 52 4.06 0.94 10.56
N TRP A 53 4.19 -0.37 10.32
CA TRP A 53 3.71 -1.01 9.09
C TRP A 53 2.20 -0.82 8.88
N VAL A 54 1.39 -1.04 9.91
CA VAL A 54 -0.07 -0.82 9.87
C VAL A 54 -0.39 0.65 9.56
N MET A 55 0.34 1.59 10.17
CA MET A 55 0.17 3.01 9.92
C MET A 55 0.52 3.38 8.47
N GLN A 56 1.62 2.85 7.93
CA GLN A 56 2.00 3.05 6.53
C GLN A 56 0.96 2.46 5.57
N MET A 57 0.50 1.23 5.82
CA MET A 57 -0.54 0.58 5.03
C MET A 57 -1.83 1.42 4.98
N LYS A 58 -2.31 1.90 6.13
CA LYS A 58 -3.50 2.76 6.22
C LYS A 58 -3.31 4.06 5.45
N THR A 59 -2.14 4.68 5.56
CA THR A 59 -1.84 5.95 4.86
C THR A 59 -1.85 5.77 3.35
N ILE A 60 -1.14 4.77 2.81
CA ILE A 60 -1.09 4.52 1.37
C ILE A 60 -2.49 4.25 0.81
N PHE A 61 -3.27 3.36 1.42
CA PHE A 61 -4.61 3.06 0.93
C PHE A 61 -5.56 4.24 1.08
N SER A 62 -5.42 5.05 2.14
CA SER A 62 -6.21 6.28 2.30
C SER A 62 -5.97 7.28 1.17
N ILE A 63 -4.71 7.50 0.79
CA ILE A 63 -4.34 8.39 -0.31
C ILE A 63 -4.98 7.93 -1.62
N LEU A 64 -4.82 6.64 -1.96
CA LEU A 64 -5.33 6.07 -3.20
C LEU A 64 -6.87 6.10 -3.27
N VAL A 65 -7.55 5.66 -2.20
CA VAL A 65 -9.02 5.62 -2.13
C VAL A 65 -9.61 7.02 -2.25
N ARG A 66 -9.00 8.03 -1.61
CA ARG A 66 -9.49 9.42 -1.68
C ARG A 66 -9.47 9.96 -3.11
N ALA A 67 -8.38 9.73 -3.85
CA ALA A 67 -8.26 10.18 -5.23
C ALA A 67 -9.32 9.54 -6.14
N VAL A 68 -9.49 8.22 -6.05
CA VAL A 68 -10.47 7.49 -6.88
C VAL A 68 -11.90 7.88 -6.51
N ASN A 69 -12.21 8.00 -5.21
CA ASN A 69 -13.54 8.42 -4.77
C ASN A 69 -13.86 9.84 -5.26
N ARG A 70 -12.89 10.76 -5.21
CA ARG A 70 -13.09 12.10 -5.76
C ARG A 70 -13.38 12.05 -7.25
N ALA A 71 -12.59 11.30 -8.03
CA ALA A 71 -12.82 11.14 -9.46
C ALA A 71 -14.22 10.58 -9.76
N ARG A 72 -14.70 9.59 -8.98
CA ARG A 72 -16.05 9.02 -9.14
C ARG A 72 -17.16 10.03 -8.90
N THR A 73 -17.03 10.90 -7.90
CA THR A 73 -18.04 11.94 -7.65
C THR A 73 -18.17 12.94 -8.80
N LEU A 74 -17.09 13.14 -9.57
CA LEU A 74 -17.04 14.06 -10.70
C LEU A 74 -17.30 13.38 -12.05
N ALA A 75 -17.17 12.05 -12.13
CA ALA A 75 -17.24 11.32 -13.39
C ALA A 75 -18.57 11.51 -14.16
N PRO A 76 -19.76 11.52 -13.52
CA PRO A 76 -21.03 11.74 -14.24
C PRO A 76 -21.12 13.10 -14.93
N THR A 77 -20.41 14.11 -14.43
CA THR A 77 -20.46 15.48 -14.97
C THR A 77 -19.33 15.76 -15.95
N LEU A 78 -18.12 15.25 -15.69
CA LEU A 78 -16.94 15.52 -16.51
C LEU A 78 -16.73 14.50 -17.63
N THR A 79 -17.09 13.24 -17.39
CA THR A 79 -16.85 12.13 -18.33
C THR A 79 -18.05 11.17 -18.37
N PRO A 80 -19.26 11.65 -18.72
CA PRO A 80 -20.44 10.81 -18.79
C PRO A 80 -20.25 9.67 -19.81
N ARG A 81 -20.95 8.55 -19.60
CA ARG A 81 -20.82 7.33 -20.40
C ARG A 81 -22.17 6.97 -21.05
N PRO A 82 -22.68 7.78 -22.00
CA PRO A 82 -24.02 7.63 -22.54
C PRO A 82 -24.27 6.26 -23.19
N PHE A 83 -23.29 5.69 -23.89
CA PHE A 83 -23.41 4.35 -24.46
C PHE A 83 -23.58 3.28 -23.38
N LEU A 84 -22.76 3.33 -22.32
CA LEU A 84 -22.84 2.37 -21.22
C LEU A 84 -24.14 2.54 -20.41
N SER A 85 -24.61 3.78 -20.23
CA SER A 85 -25.91 4.09 -19.64
C SER A 85 -27.07 3.54 -20.47
N ALA A 86 -27.02 3.65 -21.80
CA ALA A 86 -28.11 3.20 -22.68
C ALA A 86 -28.29 1.67 -22.67
N VAL A 87 -27.23 0.91 -22.39
CA VAL A 87 -27.27 -0.56 -22.27
C VAL A 87 -27.41 -1.05 -20.84
N SER A 88 -27.57 -0.15 -19.87
CA SER A 88 -27.75 -0.47 -18.45
C SER A 88 -29.20 -0.22 -18.04
N GLU A 89 -29.94 -1.30 -17.75
CA GLU A 89 -31.35 -1.26 -17.30
C GLU A 89 -31.59 -0.19 -16.23
N ARG A 90 -30.78 -0.19 -15.17
CA ARG A 90 -30.84 0.81 -14.08
C ARG A 90 -30.71 2.26 -14.57
N SER A 91 -29.80 2.52 -15.50
CA SER A 91 -29.60 3.88 -16.03
C SER A 91 -30.75 4.30 -16.94
N VAL A 92 -31.31 3.36 -17.71
CA VAL A 92 -32.50 3.61 -18.54
C VAL A 92 -33.71 3.93 -17.66
N GLU A 93 -33.96 3.16 -16.60
CA GLU A 93 -35.08 3.38 -15.67
C GLU A 93 -34.97 4.71 -14.89
N SER A 94 -33.77 5.05 -14.45
CA SER A 94 -33.54 6.24 -13.61
C SER A 94 -33.27 7.53 -14.40
N GLY A 95 -32.92 7.43 -15.69
CA GLY A 95 -32.45 8.56 -16.48
C GLY A 95 -31.09 9.14 -16.05
N LEU A 96 -30.37 8.42 -15.18
CA LEU A 96 -29.08 8.87 -14.64
C LEU A 96 -27.90 8.14 -15.29
N ASP A 97 -26.77 8.84 -15.37
CA ASP A 97 -25.50 8.26 -15.82
C ASP A 97 -25.13 7.03 -14.99
N THR A 98 -24.52 6.06 -15.64
CA THR A 98 -24.21 4.76 -15.04
C THR A 98 -23.18 4.85 -13.91
N LEU A 99 -22.34 5.90 -13.92
CA LEU A 99 -21.37 6.20 -12.88
C LEU A 99 -21.94 7.11 -11.78
N SER A 100 -23.24 7.48 -11.84
CA SER A 100 -23.85 8.32 -10.81
C SER A 100 -23.74 7.66 -9.43
N PRO A 101 -23.08 8.31 -8.46
CA PRO A 101 -22.90 7.75 -7.12
C PRO A 101 -24.21 7.70 -6.32
N SER A 102 -25.28 8.37 -6.78
CA SER A 102 -26.61 8.29 -6.18
C SER A 102 -27.27 6.92 -6.35
N LEU A 103 -26.86 6.17 -7.37
CA LEU A 103 -27.41 4.85 -7.67
C LEU A 103 -26.64 3.71 -7.01
N GLU A 104 -25.33 3.88 -6.76
CA GLU A 104 -24.48 2.92 -6.05
C GLU A 104 -23.15 3.59 -5.66
N ARG A 105 -22.62 3.27 -4.47
CA ARG A 105 -21.38 3.88 -3.95
C ARG A 105 -20.08 3.27 -4.52
N GLY A 106 -20.21 2.31 -5.44
CA GLY A 106 -19.10 1.49 -5.94
C GLY A 106 -18.73 0.37 -4.97
N ASN A 107 -17.89 -0.58 -5.42
CA ASN A 107 -17.38 -1.65 -4.56
C ASN A 107 -16.21 -1.16 -3.69
N ALA A 108 -15.97 -1.82 -2.55
CA ALA A 108 -14.82 -1.54 -1.67
C ALA A 108 -13.57 -2.35 -2.10
N TRP A 109 -13.37 -2.53 -3.41
CA TRP A 109 -12.30 -3.39 -3.92
C TRP A 109 -10.96 -2.65 -3.87
N ILE A 110 -9.96 -3.28 -3.28
CA ILE A 110 -8.55 -2.87 -3.32
C ILE A 110 -7.75 -3.96 -4.03
N THR A 111 -6.85 -3.55 -4.91
CA THR A 111 -5.86 -4.44 -5.54
C THR A 111 -4.50 -4.21 -4.88
N ALA A 112 -4.04 -5.22 -4.15
CA ALA A 112 -2.75 -5.23 -3.46
C ALA A 112 -1.75 -6.08 -4.25
N PHE A 113 -0.91 -5.44 -5.05
CA PHE A 113 0.23 -6.12 -5.68
C PHE A 113 1.34 -6.34 -4.65
N THR A 114 2.15 -7.38 -4.85
CA THR A 114 3.29 -7.71 -3.99
C THR A 114 2.93 -7.75 -2.49
N TRP A 115 1.85 -8.46 -2.17
CA TRP A 115 1.37 -8.57 -0.79
C TRP A 115 2.22 -9.53 0.05
N VAL A 116 2.66 -10.64 -0.54
CA VAL A 116 3.39 -11.72 0.15
C VAL A 116 4.74 -11.22 0.67
N GLU A 117 5.36 -10.30 -0.04
CA GLU A 117 6.62 -9.64 0.31
C GLU A 117 6.54 -8.93 1.66
N ASN A 118 5.35 -8.46 2.07
CA ASN A 118 5.15 -7.90 3.41
C ASN A 118 5.25 -9.00 4.47
N ILE A 119 4.64 -10.16 4.23
CA ILE A 119 4.61 -11.29 5.17
C ILE A 119 6.04 -11.80 5.38
N ASP A 120 6.77 -12.04 4.29
CA ASP A 120 8.15 -12.52 4.34
C ASP A 120 9.07 -11.50 5.03
N SER A 121 8.92 -10.21 4.72
CA SER A 121 9.72 -9.14 5.35
C SER A 121 9.43 -9.02 6.85
N LEU A 122 8.16 -9.05 7.25
CA LEU A 122 7.76 -8.97 8.65
C LEU A 122 8.28 -10.17 9.45
N ALA A 123 8.15 -11.38 8.89
CA ALA A 123 8.66 -12.60 9.53
C ALA A 123 10.18 -12.54 9.70
N ALA A 124 10.92 -12.17 8.65
CA ALA A 124 12.38 -12.08 8.68
C ALA A 124 12.87 -11.04 9.70
N VAL A 125 12.24 -9.86 9.74
CA VAL A 125 12.58 -8.81 10.72
C VAL A 125 12.28 -9.29 12.14
N LYS A 126 11.10 -9.88 12.38
CA LYS A 126 10.73 -10.41 13.69
C LYS A 126 11.77 -11.40 14.19
N LYS A 127 12.08 -12.40 13.38
CA LYS A 127 12.98 -13.49 13.75
C LYS A 127 14.43 -13.03 13.89
N LEU A 128 15.00 -12.46 12.83
CA LEU A 128 16.45 -12.22 12.77
C LEU A 128 16.91 -10.98 13.54
N VAL A 129 16.03 -9.99 13.74
CA VAL A 129 16.35 -8.73 14.43
C VAL A 129 15.85 -8.74 15.87
N TYR A 130 14.60 -9.13 16.12
CA TYR A 130 14.00 -9.00 17.45
C TYR A 130 14.07 -10.27 18.31
N GLU A 131 13.84 -11.46 17.73
CA GLU A 131 13.84 -12.74 18.47
C GLU A 131 15.26 -13.31 18.64
N GLU A 132 15.93 -13.64 17.54
CA GLU A 132 17.29 -14.22 17.53
C GLU A 132 18.38 -13.17 17.76
N LYS A 133 18.08 -11.89 17.48
CA LYS A 133 19.02 -10.76 17.59
C LYS A 133 20.34 -11.01 16.88
N LYS A 134 20.28 -11.74 15.75
CA LYS A 134 21.43 -12.03 14.90
C LYS A 134 21.96 -10.77 14.22
N TYR A 135 21.07 -9.82 13.94
CA TYR A 135 21.39 -8.52 13.37
C TYR A 135 20.67 -7.39 14.12
N THR A 136 21.22 -6.18 14.05
CA THR A 136 20.52 -4.98 14.54
C THR A 136 19.69 -4.34 13.43
N MET A 137 18.68 -3.54 13.81
CA MET A 137 17.89 -2.78 12.84
C MET A 137 18.76 -1.80 12.03
N ALA A 138 19.78 -1.21 12.66
CA ALA A 138 20.74 -0.33 11.97
C ALA A 138 21.54 -1.07 10.88
N GLN A 139 21.99 -2.30 11.16
CA GLN A 139 22.67 -3.14 10.17
C GLN A 139 21.76 -3.50 9.00
N LEU A 140 20.49 -3.84 9.27
CA LEU A 140 19.52 -4.11 8.22
C LEU A 140 19.27 -2.87 7.35
N LYS A 141 19.07 -1.71 7.97
CA LYS A 141 18.87 -0.43 7.26
C LYS A 141 20.05 -0.13 6.34
N GLU A 142 21.28 -0.25 6.84
CA GLU A 142 22.50 -0.06 6.02
C GLU A 142 22.59 -1.08 4.86
N ALA A 143 22.33 -2.35 5.15
CA ALA A 143 22.37 -3.41 4.14
C ALA A 143 21.37 -3.13 3.00
N LEU A 144 20.15 -2.70 3.32
CA LEU A 144 19.13 -2.36 2.32
C LEU A 144 19.52 -1.12 1.51
N GLU A 145 20.09 -0.08 2.13
CA GLU A 145 20.54 1.12 1.43
C GLU A 145 21.68 0.85 0.44
N LYS A 146 22.55 -0.11 0.77
CA LYS A 146 23.62 -0.57 -0.11
C LYS A 146 23.19 -1.69 -1.06
N ASN A 147 21.89 -2.00 -1.15
CA ASN A 147 21.37 -3.11 -1.96
C ASN A 147 22.14 -4.42 -1.71
N TRP A 148 22.40 -4.71 -0.43
CA TRP A 148 23.14 -5.86 0.09
C TRP A 148 24.62 -5.94 -0.29
N GLU A 149 25.20 -4.90 -0.92
CA GLU A 149 26.63 -4.88 -1.27
C GLU A 149 27.49 -4.89 0.02
N GLY A 150 28.30 -5.94 0.17
CA GLY A 150 29.07 -6.20 1.39
C GLY A 150 28.31 -6.94 2.50
N PHE A 151 27.03 -7.28 2.29
CA PHE A 151 26.15 -7.93 3.27
C PHE A 151 25.56 -9.27 2.76
N GLU A 152 26.26 -9.96 1.86
CA GLU A 152 25.71 -11.17 1.19
C GLU A 152 25.29 -12.27 2.17
N GLN A 153 26.06 -12.49 3.24
CA GLN A 153 25.69 -13.49 4.25
C GLN A 153 24.38 -13.13 4.95
N MET A 154 24.18 -11.85 5.27
CA MET A 154 22.93 -11.35 5.86
C MET A 154 21.77 -11.52 4.88
N ARG A 155 21.97 -11.18 3.59
CA ARG A 155 20.95 -11.39 2.55
C ARG A 155 20.53 -12.85 2.45
N LEU A 156 21.48 -13.78 2.46
CA LEU A 156 21.20 -15.22 2.42
C LEU A 156 20.42 -15.70 3.65
N ASP A 157 20.73 -15.15 4.83
CA ASP A 157 20.00 -15.44 6.05
C ASP A 157 18.53 -14.96 5.97
N PHE A 158 18.29 -13.77 5.42
CA PHE A 158 16.93 -13.27 5.17
C PHE A 158 16.14 -14.08 4.13
N VAL A 159 16.82 -14.79 3.22
CA VAL A 159 16.18 -15.62 2.19
C VAL A 159 15.92 -17.05 2.66
N ARG A 160 16.85 -17.65 3.42
CA ARG A 160 16.85 -19.09 3.72
C ARG A 160 16.48 -19.41 5.16
N ASN A 161 16.71 -18.47 6.08
CA ASN A 161 16.67 -18.69 7.52
C ASN A 161 15.72 -17.73 8.23
N ALA A 162 14.89 -16.97 7.49
CA ALA A 162 13.79 -16.15 8.00
C ALA A 162 12.63 -17.01 8.54
#